data_AF-C5HYP8-F1
#
_entry.id   AF-C5HYP8-F1
#
_cell.length_a   1.000
_cell.length_b   1.000
_cell.length_c   1.000
_cell.angle_alpha   90.00
_cell.angle_beta   90.00
_cell.angle_gamma   90.00
#
_symmetry.space_group_name_H-M   'P 1'
#
loop_
_entity.id
_entity.type
_entity.pdbx_description
1 polymer ?
#
loop_
_entity_poly.entity_id
_entity_poly.type
_entity_poly.pdbx_seq_one_letter_code
_entity_poly.pdbx_strand_id
1 'polypeptide(L)'
;LLEEAENERMHLMTALQLRQPSWLFRMGVIVSQGTFVTMFSGAYLLSPRFCHRFVGYLEEEAVFTYSKCLKDIESGPLKHWQTQKAPDVATRYWKLPETASMKDVVLAI
;
A
#
# COMPACT_ATOMS: atom_id res chain seq x y z
N LEU A 1 13.79 1.53 6.69
CA LEU A 1 14.24 1.25 5.31
C LEU A 1 13.98 -0.20 4.89
N LEU A 2 14.68 -1.24 5.39
CA LEU A 2 14.37 -2.63 4.94
C LEU A 2 13.03 -3.13 5.45
N GLU A 3 12.73 -2.95 6.74
CA GLU A 3 11.42 -3.30 7.33
C GLU A 3 10.28 -2.49 6.69
N GLU A 4 10.54 -1.25 6.32
CA GLU A 4 9.60 -0.37 5.61
C GLU A 4 9.33 -0.86 4.19
N ALA A 5 10.37 -1.25 3.45
CA ALA A 5 10.21 -1.89 2.14
C ALA A 5 9.45 -3.22 2.25
N GLU A 6 9.66 -3.98 3.33
CA GLU A 6 8.87 -5.17 3.62
C GLU A 6 7.42 -4.82 3.94
N ASN A 7 7.16 -3.76 4.72
CA ASN A 7 5.81 -3.29 5.02
C ASN A 7 5.04 -2.90 3.75
N GLU A 8 5.65 -2.11 2.86
CA GLU A 8 5.04 -1.74 1.58
C GLU A 8 4.80 -2.96 0.67
N ARG A 9 5.71 -3.95 0.69
CA ARG A 9 5.49 -5.22 0.00
C ARG A 9 4.26 -5.94 0.55
N MET A 10 4.01 -5.88 1.85
CA MET A 10 2.83 -6.50 2.46
C MET A 10 1.53 -5.75 2.13
N HIS A 11 1.56 -4.43 1.94
CA HIS A 11 0.44 -3.68 1.35
C HIS A 11 0.08 -4.25 -0.03
N LEU A 12 1.08 -4.42 -0.91
CA LEU A 12 0.89 -4.99 -2.24
C LEU A 12 0.33 -6.42 -2.19
N MET A 13 0.91 -7.30 -1.36
CA MET A 13 0.44 -8.68 -1.24
C MET A 13 -1.01 -8.78 -0.77
N THR A 14 -1.42 -7.87 0.12
CA THR A 14 -2.80 -7.76 0.58
C THR A 14 -3.73 -7.32 -0.55
N ALA A 15 -3.35 -6.29 -1.32
CA ALA A 15 -4.14 -5.83 -2.47
C ALA A 15 -4.30 -6.90 -3.56
N LEU A 16 -3.27 -7.73 -3.79
CA LEU A 16 -3.32 -8.82 -4.76
C LEU A 16 -4.30 -9.95 -4.38
N GLN A 17 -4.58 -10.14 -3.09
CA GLN A 17 -5.63 -11.07 -2.64
C GLN A 17 -7.03 -10.55 -2.97
N LEU A 18 -7.21 -9.23 -3.06
CA LEU A 18 -8.50 -8.61 -3.41
C LEU A 18 -8.74 -8.64 -4.91
N ARG A 19 -7.71 -8.36 -5.70
CA ARG A 19 -7.83 -8.33 -7.16
C ARG A 19 -6.54 -8.69 -7.86
N GLN A 20 -6.64 -9.65 -8.77
CA GLN A 20 -5.54 -10.00 -9.67
C GLN A 20 -5.44 -8.98 -10.81
N PRO A 21 -4.26 -8.37 -11.03
CA PRO A 21 -4.09 -7.36 -12.06
C PRO A 21 -4.04 -7.98 -13.46
N SER A 22 -4.53 -7.22 -14.45
CA SER A 22 -4.47 -7.60 -15.87
C SER A 22 -3.03 -7.54 -16.40
N TRP A 23 -2.81 -8.15 -17.57
CA TRP A 23 -1.49 -8.17 -18.20
C TRP A 23 -0.94 -6.76 -18.48
N LEU A 24 -1.79 -5.83 -18.95
CA LEU A 24 -1.42 -4.44 -19.21
C LEU A 24 -0.95 -3.74 -17.93
N PHE A 25 -1.67 -3.93 -16.83
CA PHE A 25 -1.30 -3.35 -15.54
C PHE A 25 0.04 -3.90 -15.05
N ARG A 26 0.25 -5.22 -15.17
CA ARG A 26 1.53 -5.87 -14.81
C ARG A 26 2.71 -5.32 -15.61
N MET A 27 2.53 -5.13 -16.93
CA MET A 27 3.56 -4.51 -17.78
C MET A 27 3.86 -3.08 -17.34
N GLY A 28 2.82 -2.29 -17.01
CA GLY A 28 2.98 -0.96 -16.45
C GLY A 28 3.82 -0.95 -15.18
N VAL A 29 3.53 -1.85 -14.23
CA VAL A 29 4.30 -2.01 -12.98
C VAL A 29 5.76 -2.32 -13.26
N ILE A 30 6.07 -3.23 -14.19
CA ILE A 30 7.46 -3.59 -14.54
C ILE A 30 8.22 -2.38 -15.10
N VAL A 31 7.59 -1.61 -16.01
CA VAL A 31 8.20 -0.41 -16.60
C VAL A 31 8.42 0.68 -15.55
N SER A 32 7.40 0.93 -14.71
CA SER A 32 7.48 1.89 -13.60
C SER A 32 8.58 1.50 -12.61
N GLN A 33 8.69 0.22 -12.25
CA GLN A 33 9.74 -0.27 -11.35
C GLN A 33 11.13 -0.09 -11.95
N GLY A 34 11.33 -0.46 -13.22
CA GLY A 34 12.62 -0.27 -13.90
C GLY A 34 13.06 1.20 -13.94
N THR A 35 12.11 2.09 -14.24
CA THR A 35 12.36 3.54 -14.28
C THR A 35 12.64 4.09 -12.88
N PHE A 36 11.76 3.81 -11.92
CA PHE A 36 11.86 4.35 -10.57
C PHE A 36 13.10 3.87 -9.83
N VAL A 37 13.41 2.57 -9.88
CA VAL A 37 14.62 2.03 -9.23
C VAL A 37 15.87 2.67 -9.81
N THR A 38 15.97 2.82 -11.14
CA THR A 38 17.13 3.44 -11.78
C THR A 38 17.28 4.91 -11.37
N MET A 39 16.21 5.70 -11.50
CA MET A 39 16.25 7.13 -11.19
C MET A 39 16.45 7.40 -9.69
N PHE A 40 15.72 6.68 -8.84
CA PHE A 40 15.80 6.86 -7.39
C PHE A 40 17.16 6.42 -6.85
N SER A 41 17.75 5.33 -7.38
CA SER A 41 19.13 4.93 -7.02
C SER A 41 20.14 6.01 -7.38
N GLY A 42 20.05 6.58 -8.59
CA GLY A 42 20.90 7.71 -9.00
C GLY A 42 20.71 8.94 -8.10
N ALA A 43 19.46 9.30 -7.80
CA ALA A 43 19.15 10.41 -6.90
C ALA A 43 19.68 10.18 -5.47
N TYR A 44 19.63 8.94 -4.97
CA TYR A 44 20.10 8.60 -3.63
C TYR A 44 21.63 8.72 -3.52
N LEU A 45 22.37 8.40 -4.59
CA LEU A 45 23.82 8.62 -4.63
C LEU A 45 24.18 10.12 -4.61
N LEU A 46 23.34 10.97 -5.21
CA LEU A 46 23.56 12.43 -5.27
C LEU A 46 23.12 13.14 -3.98
N SER A 47 21.95 12.80 -3.43
CA SER A 47 21.39 13.44 -2.24
C SER A 47 20.38 12.52 -1.52
N PRO A 48 20.84 11.74 -0.52
CA PRO A 48 19.95 10.95 0.33
C PRO A 48 18.90 11.80 1.05
N ARG A 49 19.27 13.04 1.45
CA ARG A 49 18.35 13.97 2.13
C ARG A 49 17.15 14.33 1.27
N PHE A 50 17.36 14.54 -0.03
CA PHE A 50 16.28 14.79 -0.98
C PHE A 50 15.36 13.56 -1.07
N CYS A 51 15.94 12.36 -1.25
CA CYS A 51 15.18 11.11 -1.33
C CYS A 51 14.32 10.85 -0.09
N HIS A 52 14.86 11.03 1.12
CA HIS A 52 14.08 10.86 2.35
C HIS A 52 12.94 11.88 2.47
N ARG A 53 13.18 13.14 2.08
CA ARG A 53 12.12 14.16 2.08
C ARG A 53 11.04 13.85 1.05
N PHE A 54 11.44 13.39 -0.13
CA PHE A 54 10.54 12.99 -1.20
C PHE A 54 9.63 11.83 -0.76
N VAL A 55 10.19 10.76 -0.19
CA VAL A 55 9.38 9.65 0.35
C VAL A 55 8.47 10.15 1.48
N GLY A 56 8.96 11.01 2.37
CA GLY A 56 8.12 11.61 3.41
C GLY A 56 6.86 12.29 2.87
N TYR A 57 6.97 13.04 1.75
CA TYR A 57 5.79 13.63 1.11
C TYR A 57 4.87 12.59 0.43
N LEU A 58 5.41 11.49 -0.08
CA LEU A 58 4.59 10.39 -0.58
C LEU A 58 3.78 9.74 0.54
N GLU A 59 4.39 9.56 1.72
CA GLU A 59 3.70 8.99 2.88
C GLU A 59 2.63 9.95 3.45
N GLU A 60 2.87 11.26 3.44
CA GLU A 60 1.85 12.26 3.79
C GLU A 60 0.61 12.15 2.89
N GLU A 61 0.81 11.98 1.58
CA GLU A 61 -0.28 11.74 0.62
C GLU A 61 -0.92 10.35 0.78
N ALA A 62 -0.16 9.33 1.19
CA ALA A 62 -0.68 8.00 1.50
C ALA A 62 -1.64 8.05 2.70
N VAL A 63 -1.26 8.72 3.79
CA VAL A 63 -2.11 8.93 4.98
C VAL A 63 -3.40 9.66 4.60
N PHE A 64 -3.31 10.70 3.77
CA PHE A 64 -4.50 11.39 3.26
C PHE A 64 -5.41 10.45 2.45
N THR A 65 -4.83 9.63 1.58
CA THR A 65 -5.54 8.68 0.72
C THR A 65 -6.24 7.59 1.54
N TYR A 66 -5.57 6.98 2.51
CA TYR A 66 -6.17 5.95 3.38
C TYR A 66 -7.25 6.55 4.30
N SER A 67 -7.04 7.75 4.81
CA SER A 67 -8.07 8.49 5.57
C SER A 67 -9.34 8.72 4.75
N LYS A 68 -9.19 9.05 3.45
CA LYS A 68 -10.32 9.16 2.53
C LYS A 68 -10.96 7.79 2.26
N CYS A 69 -10.15 6.74 2.08
CA CYS A 69 -10.63 5.38 1.91
C CYS A 69 -11.51 4.94 3.09
N LEU A 70 -11.08 5.19 4.33
CA LEU A 70 -11.87 4.90 5.53
C LEU A 70 -13.24 5.60 5.53
N LYS A 71 -13.29 6.89 5.13
CA LYS A 71 -14.56 7.63 4.99
C LYS A 71 -15.47 7.01 3.93
N ASP A 72 -14.89 6.57 2.80
CA ASP A 72 -15.61 5.88 1.72
C ASP A 72 -16.12 4.50 2.14
N ILE A 73 -15.41 3.82 3.05
CA ILE A 73 -15.86 2.58 3.67
C ILE A 73 -17.03 2.84 4.62
N GLU A 74 -16.99 3.91 5.42
CA GLU A 74 -18.04 4.21 6.41
C GLU A 74 -19.35 4.68 5.76
N SER A 75 -19.25 5.60 4.79
CA SER A 75 -20.42 6.32 4.27
C SER A 75 -20.53 6.36 2.75
N GLY A 76 -19.50 5.91 2.03
CA GLY A 76 -19.38 6.06 0.59
C GLY A 76 -19.54 4.75 -0.20
N PRO A 77 -18.87 4.63 -1.36
CA PRO A 77 -19.03 3.50 -2.29
C PRO A 77 -18.35 2.20 -1.80
N LEU A 78 -17.47 2.27 -0.80
CA LEU A 78 -16.71 1.12 -0.29
C LEU A 78 -17.36 0.45 0.93
N LYS A 79 -18.64 0.72 1.21
CA LYS A 79 -19.38 0.14 2.36
C LYS A 79 -19.28 -1.37 2.53
N HIS A 80 -19.17 -2.10 1.43
CA HIS A 80 -19.01 -3.56 1.47
C HIS A 80 -17.73 -4.00 2.22
N TRP A 81 -16.71 -3.15 2.34
CA TRP A 81 -15.49 -3.44 3.12
C TRP A 81 -15.68 -3.41 4.64
N GLN A 82 -16.82 -2.92 5.13
CA GLN A 82 -17.16 -3.06 6.55
C GLN A 82 -17.44 -4.52 6.94
N THR A 83 -17.97 -5.33 6.01
CA THR A 83 -18.34 -6.72 6.27
C THR A 83 -17.47 -7.73 5.52
N GLN A 84 -16.74 -7.28 4.50
CA GLN A 84 -15.78 -8.12 3.80
C GLN A 84 -14.65 -8.53 4.75
N LYS A 85 -14.42 -9.84 4.86
CA LYS A 85 -13.36 -10.40 5.69
C LYS A 85 -11.97 -9.95 5.21
N ALA A 86 -11.10 -9.64 6.16
CA ALA A 86 -9.69 -9.38 5.90
C ALA A 86 -8.99 -10.60 5.25
N PRO A 87 -8.10 -10.40 4.26
CA PRO A 87 -7.26 -11.46 3.72
C PRO A 87 -6.35 -12.07 4.79
N ASP A 88 -6.19 -13.40 4.77
CA ASP A 88 -5.39 -14.11 5.78
C ASP A 88 -3.94 -13.62 5.88
N VAL A 89 -3.36 -13.17 4.75
CA VAL A 89 -2.01 -12.58 4.71
C VAL A 89 -1.92 -11.31 5.55
N ALA A 90 -2.95 -10.47 5.51
CA ALA A 90 -3.02 -9.22 6.26
C ALA A 90 -3.29 -9.51 7.74
N THR A 91 -4.27 -10.37 8.02
CA THR A 91 -4.62 -10.76 9.39
C THR A 91 -3.41 -11.32 10.15
N ARG A 92 -2.61 -12.17 9.49
CA ARG A 92 -1.40 -12.73 10.11
C ARG A 92 -0.29 -11.71 10.30
N TYR A 93 -0.04 -10.87 9.29
CA TYR A 93 1.06 -9.90 9.32
C TYR A 93 0.82 -8.79 10.36
N TRP A 94 -0.36 -8.16 10.33
CA TRP A 94 -0.74 -7.12 11.30
C TRP A 94 -1.34 -7.66 12.60
N LYS A 95 -1.36 -9.00 12.78
CA LYS A 95 -1.87 -9.69 13.98
C LYS A 95 -3.30 -9.27 14.33
N LEU A 96 -4.16 -9.14 13.32
CA LEU A 96 -5.55 -8.75 13.50
C LEU A 96 -6.39 -9.94 14.02
N PRO A 97 -7.53 -9.69 14.70
CA PRO A 97 -8.48 -10.74 15.07
C PRO A 97 -9.00 -11.51 13.84
N GLU A 98 -9.41 -12.76 14.02
CA GLU A 98 -9.97 -13.58 12.92
C GLU A 98 -11.28 -13.02 12.34
N THR A 99 -11.97 -12.19 13.12
CA THR A 99 -13.19 -11.47 12.74
C THR A 99 -12.91 -10.13 12.05
N ALA A 100 -11.64 -9.78 11.82
CA ALA A 100 -11.25 -8.51 11.22
C ALA A 100 -11.82 -8.37 9.80
N SER A 101 -12.29 -7.15 9.52
CA SER A 101 -12.81 -6.72 8.23
C SER A 101 -11.72 -6.03 7.40
N MET A 102 -12.04 -5.76 6.13
CA MET A 102 -11.19 -4.91 5.28
C MET A 102 -11.01 -3.49 5.85
N LYS A 103 -11.97 -2.97 6.61
CA LYS A 103 -11.81 -1.68 7.32
C LYS A 103 -10.63 -1.74 8.31
N ASP A 104 -10.52 -2.83 9.07
CA ASP A 104 -9.48 -3.00 10.08
C ASP A 104 -8.09 -3.15 9.44
N VAL A 105 -8.03 -3.76 8.25
CA VAL A 105 -6.81 -3.82 7.44
C VAL A 105 -6.39 -2.43 6.98
N VAL A 106 -7.30 -1.64 6.41
CA VAL A 106 -7.02 -0.28 5.94
C VAL A 106 -6.61 0.65 7.09
N LEU A 107 -7.08 0.39 8.32
CA LEU A 107 -6.69 1.14 9.51
C LEU A 107 -5.30 0.75 10.05
N ALA A 108 -4.88 -0.50 9.81
CA ALA A 108 -3.58 -1.02 10.25
C ALA A 108 -2.43 -0.69 9.29
N ILE A 109 -2.77 -0.35 8.04
CA ILE A 109 -1.90 0.23 7.02
C ILE A 109 -1.69 1.72 7.34
#